data_AF-A0A0W0YJW6-F1
#
_entry.id   AF-A0A0W0YJW6-F1
#
_cell.length_a   1.000
_cell.length_b   1.000
_cell.length_c   1.000
_cell.angle_alpha   90.00
_cell.angle_beta   90.00
_cell.angle_gamma   90.00
#
_symmetry.space_group_name_H-M   'P 1'
#
loop_
_entity.id
_entity.type
_entity.pdbx_description
1 polymer ?
#
loop_
_entity_poly.entity_id
_entity_poly.type
_entity_poly.pdbx_seq_one_letter_code
_entity_poly.pdbx_strand_id
1 'polypeptide(L)'
;MPSLKPNGIVPFQVDFKKNGIDVSSKEQAIIILDEVAKLHAHGAKTVGITYSANQSQTDKILDTYRKGDWQTGTIGSNQASVIFEIEKLLTETKYQHLQGVYRTIPITTMKYSNGRAMTADDPSVQKSIEHASEFMANGGMLLGWRNQSTPQGHLAIGGGVAANVQTLDQKHIINKWVQSHLLQ
;
A
#
# COMPACT_ATOMS: atom_id res chain seq x y z
N MET A 1 -1.79 16.57 20.49
CA MET A 1 -2.23 15.83 19.30
C MET A 1 -2.92 14.55 19.77
N PRO A 2 -4.01 14.09 19.13
CA PRO A 2 -4.64 12.83 19.51
C PRO A 2 -3.60 11.72 19.37
N SER A 3 -3.45 10.87 20.39
CA SER A 3 -2.54 9.73 20.33
C SER A 3 -2.97 8.83 19.17
N LEU A 4 -2.17 8.76 18.11
CA LEU A 4 -2.36 7.78 17.05
C LEU A 4 -2.37 6.40 17.71
N LYS A 5 -3.52 5.71 17.65
CA LYS A 5 -3.63 4.36 18.20
C LYS A 5 -2.60 3.49 17.45
N PRO A 6 -1.69 2.79 18.13
CA PRO A 6 -0.60 2.06 17.47
C PRO A 6 -1.04 0.93 16.52
N ASN A 7 -2.33 0.59 16.45
CA ASN A 7 -2.84 -0.64 15.86
C ASN A 7 -3.96 -0.43 14.83
N GLY A 8 -3.98 0.69 14.10
CA GLY A 8 -5.02 0.97 13.11
C GLY A 8 -4.51 1.57 11.81
N ILE A 9 -5.34 1.45 10.77
CA ILE A 9 -5.10 2.02 9.45
C ILE A 9 -5.49 3.50 9.49
N VAL A 10 -4.53 4.38 9.21
CA VAL A 10 -4.76 5.82 9.04
C VAL A 10 -5.22 6.06 7.60
N PRO A 11 -6.46 6.52 7.34
CA PRO A 11 -6.89 6.86 5.99
C PRO A 11 -5.98 7.95 5.40
N PHE A 12 -5.43 7.73 4.20
CA PHE A 12 -4.46 8.63 3.59
C PHE A 12 -4.79 8.92 2.13
N GLN A 13 -5.02 10.20 1.81
CA GLN A 13 -5.47 10.64 0.49
C GLN A 13 -4.29 10.84 -0.46
N VAL A 14 -4.28 10.11 -1.57
CA VAL A 14 -3.32 10.23 -2.67
C VAL A 14 -4.10 10.23 -3.98
N ASP A 15 -4.47 11.43 -4.43
CA ASP A 15 -5.25 11.63 -5.64
C ASP A 15 -4.42 11.47 -6.90
N PHE A 16 -5.01 10.85 -7.92
CA PHE A 16 -4.42 10.77 -9.26
C PHE A 16 -4.95 11.83 -10.22
N LYS A 17 -5.96 12.62 -9.80
CA LYS A 17 -6.45 13.80 -10.53
C LYS A 17 -6.78 14.94 -9.58
N LYS A 18 -6.47 16.17 -9.97
CA LYS A 18 -6.86 17.40 -9.27
C LYS A 18 -7.44 18.38 -10.29
N ASN A 19 -8.69 18.80 -10.08
CA ASN A 19 -9.42 19.69 -11.00
C ASN A 19 -9.43 19.20 -12.47
N GLY A 20 -9.51 17.88 -12.66
CA GLY A 20 -9.49 17.25 -13.99
C GLY A 20 -8.10 17.04 -14.60
N ILE A 21 -7.03 17.54 -13.97
CA ILE A 21 -5.64 17.37 -14.41
C ILE A 21 -5.04 16.15 -13.72
N ASP A 22 -4.37 15.29 -14.48
CA ASP A 22 -3.67 14.13 -13.94
C ASP A 22 -2.51 14.56 -13.03
N VAL A 23 -2.42 13.92 -11.86
CA VAL A 23 -1.29 14.08 -10.92
C VAL A 23 -0.25 13.03 -11.27
N SER A 24 0.99 13.43 -11.47
CA SER A 24 2.05 12.49 -11.86
C SER A 24 2.34 11.46 -10.77
N SER A 25 2.84 10.28 -11.14
CA SER A 25 3.25 9.28 -10.15
C SER A 25 4.36 9.78 -9.22
N LYS A 26 5.25 10.66 -9.71
CA LYS A 26 6.29 11.29 -8.91
C LYS A 26 5.70 12.23 -7.86
N GLU A 27 4.71 13.05 -8.22
CA GLU A 27 4.03 13.93 -7.26
C GLU A 27 3.27 13.13 -6.20
N GLN A 28 2.57 12.07 -6.59
CA GLN A 28 1.92 11.15 -5.65
C GLN A 28 2.94 10.48 -4.70
N ALA A 29 4.10 10.08 -5.23
CA ALA A 29 5.18 9.49 -4.44
C ALA A 29 5.77 10.49 -3.43
N ILE A 30 5.94 11.75 -3.81
CA ILE A 30 6.37 12.84 -2.93
C ILE A 30 5.38 13.02 -1.77
N ILE A 31 4.06 13.04 -2.05
CA ILE A 31 3.03 13.16 -1.02
C ILE A 31 3.16 12.04 0.02
N ILE A 32 3.35 10.80 -0.43
CA ILE A 32 3.54 9.64 0.46
C ILE A 32 4.82 9.80 1.29
N LEU A 33 5.96 10.12 0.66
CA LEU A 33 7.24 10.21 1.36
C LEU A 33 7.32 11.40 2.32
N ASP A 34 6.70 12.54 2.01
CA ASP A 34 6.63 13.68 2.92
C ASP A 34 5.80 13.33 4.17
N GLU A 35 4.69 12.57 4.04
CA GLU A 35 3.94 12.10 5.21
C GLU A 35 4.72 11.04 6.00
N VAL A 36 5.43 10.13 5.33
CA VAL A 36 6.32 9.16 5.99
C VAL A 36 7.40 9.88 6.79
N ALA A 37 8.06 10.90 6.21
CA ALA A 37 9.06 11.71 6.88
C ALA A 37 8.47 12.40 8.13
N LYS A 38 7.29 13.00 7.98
CA LYS A 38 6.58 13.65 9.09
C LYS A 38 6.27 12.67 10.21
N LEU A 39 5.73 11.49 9.91
CA LEU A 39 5.38 10.49 10.91
C LEU A 39 6.64 9.93 11.60
N HIS A 40 7.71 9.71 10.85
CA HIS A 40 9.00 9.29 11.39
C HIS A 40 9.60 10.33 12.35
N ALA A 41 9.55 11.62 11.98
CA ALA A 41 9.97 12.72 12.84
C ALA A 41 9.15 12.81 14.16
N HIS A 42 7.92 12.31 14.15
CA HIS A 42 7.07 12.18 15.34
C HIS A 42 7.22 10.82 16.08
N GLY A 43 8.24 10.03 15.72
CA GLY A 43 8.63 8.82 16.45
C GLY A 43 8.14 7.50 15.85
N ALA A 44 7.48 7.50 14.69
CA ALA A 44 7.14 6.24 14.01
C ALA A 44 8.43 5.52 13.56
N LYS A 45 8.61 4.27 13.98
CA LYS A 45 9.81 3.48 13.60
C LYS A 45 9.75 3.04 12.14
N THR A 46 8.58 2.63 11.69
CA THR A 46 8.29 2.24 10.31
C THR A 46 6.93 2.79 9.91
N VAL A 47 6.79 3.15 8.64
CA VAL A 47 5.54 3.67 8.07
C VAL A 47 5.27 2.93 6.76
N GLY A 48 4.10 2.32 6.69
CA GLY A 48 3.65 1.51 5.56
C GLY A 48 2.56 2.22 4.77
N ILE A 49 2.46 1.98 3.46
CA ILE A 49 1.30 2.36 2.64
C ILE A 49 0.67 1.12 2.02
N THR A 50 -0.66 0.95 2.12
CA THR A 50 -1.34 -0.17 1.47
C THR A 50 -1.24 -0.08 -0.05
N TYR A 51 -0.99 -1.19 -0.71
CA TYR A 51 -0.85 -1.29 -2.16
C TYR A 51 -1.70 -2.44 -2.73
N SER A 52 -2.58 -2.16 -3.70
CA SER A 52 -3.34 -3.18 -4.41
C SER A 52 -2.42 -3.94 -5.37
N ALA A 53 -1.98 -5.12 -4.96
CA ALA A 53 -0.96 -5.88 -5.66
C ALA A 53 -1.54 -7.11 -6.35
N ASN A 54 -0.88 -7.54 -7.43
CA ASN A 54 -1.04 -8.93 -7.84
C ASN A 54 -0.19 -9.87 -6.95
N GLN A 55 -0.45 -11.17 -7.02
CA GLN A 55 0.20 -12.16 -6.18
C GLN A 55 1.73 -12.20 -6.34
N SER A 56 2.26 -12.14 -7.57
CA SER A 56 3.71 -12.18 -7.77
C SER A 56 4.41 -10.91 -7.26
N GLN A 57 3.75 -9.75 -7.34
CA GLN A 57 4.23 -8.52 -6.71
C GLN A 57 4.24 -8.66 -5.18
N THR A 58 3.18 -9.23 -4.60
CA THR A 58 3.10 -9.49 -3.16
C THR A 58 4.26 -10.38 -2.72
N ASP A 59 4.44 -11.53 -3.36
CA ASP A 59 5.52 -12.47 -3.01
C ASP A 59 6.91 -11.82 -3.10
N LYS A 60 7.14 -11.02 -4.15
CA LYS A 60 8.40 -10.28 -4.34
C LYS A 60 8.63 -9.26 -3.23
N ILE A 61 7.62 -8.44 -2.91
CA ILE A 61 7.71 -7.42 -1.86
C ILE A 61 8.02 -8.06 -0.51
N LEU A 62 7.32 -9.15 -0.16
CA LEU A 62 7.54 -9.86 1.11
C LEU A 62 8.93 -10.52 1.16
N ASP A 63 9.40 -11.09 0.05
CA ASP A 63 10.73 -11.68 -0.04
C ASP A 63 11.86 -10.63 0.10
N THR A 64 11.70 -9.46 -0.52
CA THR A 64 12.61 -8.31 -0.36
C THR A 64 12.77 -7.95 1.11
N TYR A 65 11.67 -7.75 1.84
CA TYR A 65 11.73 -7.37 3.26
C TYR A 65 12.28 -8.48 4.15
N ARG A 66 11.96 -9.75 3.85
CA ARG A 66 12.55 -10.90 4.56
C ARG A 66 14.08 -10.95 4.43
N LYS A 67 14.62 -10.49 3.30
CA LYS A 67 16.07 -10.39 3.06
C LYS A 67 16.72 -9.16 3.70
N GLY A 68 15.94 -8.30 4.37
CA GLY A 68 16.42 -7.06 4.97
C GLY A 68 16.65 -5.93 3.96
N ASP A 69 16.19 -6.09 2.72
CA ASP A 69 16.28 -5.07 1.68
C ASP A 69 15.01 -4.19 1.71
N TRP A 70 15.10 -2.98 1.14
CA TRP A 70 13.98 -2.02 1.05
C TRP A 70 13.45 -1.88 -0.38
N GLN A 71 14.28 -2.15 -1.39
CA GLN A 71 13.92 -1.95 -2.79
C GLN A 71 13.16 -3.16 -3.34
N THR A 72 11.85 -3.04 -3.55
CA THR A 72 11.00 -4.15 -3.98
C THR A 72 11.05 -4.34 -5.51
N GLY A 73 11.52 -3.33 -6.25
CA GLY A 73 11.51 -3.33 -7.70
C GLY A 73 10.11 -3.47 -8.26
N THR A 74 9.13 -2.86 -7.59
CA THR A 74 7.73 -2.85 -8.04
C THR A 74 7.62 -1.96 -9.26
N ILE A 75 7.11 -2.52 -10.35
CA ILE A 75 6.87 -1.82 -11.63
C ILE A 75 5.45 -2.10 -12.11
N GLY A 76 4.92 -1.20 -12.93
CA GLY A 76 3.60 -1.33 -13.53
C GLY A 76 2.94 0.03 -13.70
N SER A 77 1.61 0.05 -13.72
CA SER A 77 0.80 1.26 -13.86
C SER A 77 0.07 1.62 -12.57
N ASN A 78 -0.52 2.82 -12.52
CA ASN A 78 -1.33 3.32 -11.40
C ASN A 78 -0.54 3.32 -10.09
N GLN A 79 -0.98 2.60 -9.05
CA GLN A 79 -0.23 2.53 -7.79
C GLN A 79 1.19 1.97 -7.99
N ALA A 80 1.39 1.00 -8.88
CA ALA A 80 2.70 0.41 -9.11
C ALA A 80 3.71 1.43 -9.66
N SER A 81 3.29 2.37 -10.52
CA SER A 81 4.18 3.43 -11.01
C SER A 81 4.51 4.45 -9.93
N VAL A 82 3.63 4.67 -8.96
CA VAL A 82 3.93 5.50 -7.78
C VAL A 82 4.93 4.80 -6.86
N ILE A 83 4.76 3.50 -6.57
CA ILE A 83 5.73 2.74 -5.78
C ILE A 83 7.11 2.76 -6.45
N PHE A 84 7.16 2.62 -7.78
CA PHE A 84 8.41 2.75 -8.54
C PHE A 84 9.07 4.11 -8.36
N GLU A 85 8.30 5.21 -8.42
CA GLU A 85 8.84 6.55 -8.18
C GLU A 85 9.23 6.78 -6.70
N ILE A 86 8.54 6.16 -5.73
CA ILE A 86 8.99 6.14 -4.33
C ILE A 86 10.37 5.51 -4.23
N GLU A 87 10.59 4.34 -4.86
CA GLU A 87 11.88 3.66 -4.80
C GLU A 87 13.02 4.50 -5.40
N LYS A 88 12.76 5.21 -6.49
CA LYS A 88 13.71 6.18 -7.05
C LYS A 88 13.98 7.33 -6.09
N LEU A 89 12.94 7.96 -5.54
CA LEU A 89 13.07 9.09 -4.62
C LEU A 89 13.83 8.70 -3.35
N LEU A 90 13.68 7.46 -2.86
CA LEU A 90 14.44 6.92 -1.73
C LEU A 90 15.95 6.83 -2.01
N THR A 91 16.42 6.95 -3.27
CA THR A 91 17.85 7.08 -3.59
C THR A 91 18.35 8.52 -3.57
N GLU A 92 17.45 9.50 -3.57
CA GLU A 92 17.79 10.92 -3.51
C GLU A 92 18.10 11.34 -2.06
N THR A 93 19.07 12.25 -1.90
CA THR A 93 19.53 12.74 -0.58
C THR A 93 18.38 13.20 0.33
N LYS A 94 17.31 13.80 -0.25
CA LYS A 94 16.13 14.25 0.50
C LYS A 94 15.46 13.11 1.29
N TYR A 95 15.35 11.91 0.71
CA TYR A 95 14.57 10.80 1.28
C TYR A 95 15.39 9.56 1.62
N GLN A 96 16.71 9.56 1.38
CA GLN A 96 17.57 8.41 1.65
C GLN A 96 17.46 7.86 3.09
N HIS A 97 17.28 8.74 4.06
CA HIS A 97 17.08 8.36 5.47
C HIS A 97 15.80 7.53 5.72
N LEU A 98 14.87 7.47 4.76
CA LEU A 98 13.62 6.72 4.85
C LEU A 98 13.71 5.30 4.27
N GLN A 99 14.82 4.88 3.68
CA GLN A 99 14.97 3.52 3.10
C GLN A 99 14.67 2.40 4.11
N GLY A 100 15.09 2.58 5.38
CA GLY A 100 14.77 1.65 6.47
C GLY A 100 13.40 1.85 7.12
N VAL A 101 12.72 2.97 6.82
CA VAL A 101 11.50 3.43 7.50
C VAL A 101 10.26 3.13 6.67
N TYR A 102 10.31 3.42 5.37
CA TYR A 102 9.21 3.22 4.43
C TYR A 102 9.00 1.72 4.13
N ARG A 103 7.73 1.31 4.04
CA ARG A 103 7.32 -0.01 3.55
C ARG A 103 6.13 0.08 2.59
N THR A 104 6.18 -0.66 1.50
CA THR A 104 5.01 -0.95 0.66
C THR A 104 4.29 -2.14 1.30
N ILE A 105 3.04 -1.99 1.71
CA ILE A 105 2.27 -3.07 2.34
C ILE A 105 1.30 -3.66 1.31
N PRO A 106 1.64 -4.79 0.66
CA PRO A 106 0.84 -5.35 -0.42
C PRO A 106 -0.43 -6.00 0.12
N ILE A 107 -1.54 -5.79 -0.57
CA ILE A 107 -2.78 -6.55 -0.41
C ILE A 107 -3.05 -7.25 -1.75
N THR A 108 -3.02 -8.58 -1.74
CA THR A 108 -3.21 -9.39 -2.95
C THR A 108 -4.65 -9.28 -3.43
N THR A 109 -4.86 -8.86 -4.68
CA THR A 109 -6.21 -8.72 -5.25
C THR A 109 -6.45 -9.54 -6.51
N MET A 110 -5.38 -10.04 -7.13
CA MET A 110 -5.44 -10.82 -8.36
C MET A 110 -4.11 -11.56 -8.58
N LYS A 111 -4.06 -12.41 -9.60
CA LYS A 111 -2.80 -12.95 -10.13
C LYS A 111 -2.77 -12.85 -11.65
N TYR A 112 -1.58 -13.00 -12.22
CA TYR A 112 -1.42 -13.23 -13.65
C TYR A 112 -1.05 -14.68 -13.91
N SER A 113 -1.71 -15.31 -14.87
CA SER A 113 -1.34 -16.62 -15.41
C SER A 113 -1.34 -16.53 -16.93
N ASN A 114 -0.22 -16.88 -17.56
CA ASN A 114 -0.04 -16.78 -19.02
C ASN A 114 -0.43 -15.39 -19.57
N GLY A 115 -0.04 -14.32 -18.88
CA GLY A 115 -0.33 -12.93 -19.25
C GLY A 115 -1.79 -12.48 -19.04
N ARG A 116 -2.67 -13.36 -18.53
CA ARG A 116 -4.07 -13.04 -18.27
C ARG A 116 -4.32 -12.80 -16.79
N ALA A 117 -5.09 -11.77 -16.48
CA ALA A 117 -5.56 -11.51 -15.13
C ALA A 117 -6.52 -12.61 -14.70
N MET A 118 -6.33 -13.12 -13.48
CA MET A 118 -7.14 -14.16 -12.88
C MET A 118 -7.33 -13.88 -11.38
N THR A 119 -8.29 -14.56 -10.78
CA THR A 119 -8.49 -14.57 -9.34
C THR A 119 -7.22 -15.07 -8.64
N ALA A 120 -6.76 -14.34 -7.63
CA ALA A 120 -5.71 -14.82 -6.73
C ALA A 120 -6.21 -16.06 -5.97
N ASP A 121 -5.32 -16.92 -5.49
CA ASP A 121 -5.75 -17.94 -4.53
C ASP A 121 -6.06 -17.30 -3.16
N ASP A 122 -7.07 -17.84 -2.47
CA ASP A 122 -7.52 -17.32 -1.17
C ASP A 122 -6.41 -17.31 -0.10
N PRO A 123 -5.52 -18.33 0.00
CA PRO A 123 -4.39 -18.27 0.91
C PRO A 123 -3.48 -17.06 0.68
N SER A 124 -3.23 -16.66 -0.57
CA SER A 124 -2.40 -15.49 -0.89
C SER A 124 -3.09 -14.17 -0.53
N VAL A 125 -4.43 -14.10 -0.64
CA VAL A 125 -5.21 -12.95 -0.15
C VAL A 125 -5.11 -12.87 1.37
N GLN A 126 -5.41 -13.97 2.06
CA GLN A 126 -5.38 -14.05 3.52
C GLN A 126 -4.00 -13.72 4.09
N LYS A 127 -2.94 -14.31 3.53
CA LYS A 127 -1.55 -14.05 3.94
C LYS A 127 -1.15 -12.58 3.81
N SER A 128 -1.62 -11.90 2.76
CA SER A 128 -1.32 -10.47 2.57
C SER A 128 -1.99 -9.58 3.64
N ILE A 129 -3.21 -9.94 4.03
CA ILE A 129 -3.96 -9.26 5.10
C ILE A 129 -3.32 -9.52 6.47
N GLU A 130 -2.91 -10.76 6.73
CA GLU A 130 -2.19 -11.16 7.94
C GLU A 130 -0.87 -10.38 8.05
N HIS A 131 -0.10 -10.30 6.97
CA HIS A 131 1.14 -9.52 6.95
C HIS A 131 0.90 -8.03 7.23
N ALA A 132 -0.14 -7.42 6.66
CA ALA A 132 -0.49 -6.04 6.95
C ALA A 132 -0.88 -5.84 8.43
N SER A 133 -1.55 -6.83 9.02
CA SER A 133 -1.90 -6.82 10.45
C SER A 133 -0.67 -6.99 11.34
N GLU A 134 0.24 -7.89 10.99
CA GLU A 134 1.52 -8.11 11.67
C GLU A 134 2.40 -6.85 11.62
N PHE A 135 2.43 -6.16 10.49
CA PHE A 135 3.15 -4.89 10.35
C PHE A 135 2.67 -3.87 11.40
N MET A 136 1.35 -3.72 11.56
CA MET A 136 0.78 -2.85 12.59
C MET A 136 1.05 -3.37 14.01
N ALA A 137 0.87 -4.66 14.25
CA ALA A 137 1.10 -5.28 15.57
C ALA A 137 2.56 -5.14 16.04
N ASN A 138 3.51 -5.08 15.11
CA ASN A 138 4.93 -4.83 15.37
C ASN A 138 5.27 -3.33 15.54
N GLY A 139 4.25 -2.46 15.65
CA GLY A 139 4.40 -1.02 15.88
C GLY A 139 4.57 -0.18 14.61
N GLY A 140 4.33 -0.76 13.44
CA GLY A 140 4.34 -0.02 12.17
C GLY A 140 3.09 0.84 12.00
N MET A 141 3.26 2.08 11.54
CA MET A 141 2.13 2.95 11.22
C MET A 141 1.64 2.70 9.79
N LEU A 142 0.41 2.21 9.62
CA LEU A 142 -0.13 1.88 8.30
C LEU A 142 -1.00 3.01 7.75
N LEU A 143 -0.53 3.66 6.70
CA LEU A 143 -1.32 4.53 5.83
C LEU A 143 -2.19 3.66 4.91
N GLY A 144 -3.50 3.87 4.94
CA GLY A 144 -4.45 3.27 4.03
C GLY A 144 -4.64 4.16 2.81
N TRP A 145 -4.15 3.74 1.65
CA TRP A 145 -4.26 4.50 0.42
C TRP A 145 -5.72 4.72 0.04
N ARG A 146 -6.11 5.98 -0.12
CA ARG A 146 -7.39 6.43 -0.68
C ARG A 146 -7.13 7.41 -1.82
N ASN A 147 -8.10 7.58 -2.70
CA ASN A 147 -8.06 8.56 -3.77
C ASN A 147 -9.46 9.15 -3.98
N GLN A 148 -9.59 10.10 -4.90
CA GLN A 148 -10.82 10.85 -5.15
C GLN A 148 -12.02 9.98 -5.54
N SER A 149 -11.78 8.75 -5.99
CA SER A 149 -12.82 7.77 -6.35
C SER A 149 -13.09 6.74 -5.26
N THR A 150 -12.39 6.81 -4.12
CA THR A 150 -12.50 5.83 -3.04
C THR A 150 -13.68 6.19 -2.11
N PRO A 151 -14.71 5.32 -1.99
CA PRO A 151 -15.83 5.58 -1.10
C PRO A 151 -15.41 5.80 0.36
N GLN A 152 -16.25 6.49 1.14
CA GLN A 152 -16.03 6.62 2.58
C GLN A 152 -15.92 5.24 3.24
N GLY A 153 -15.00 5.11 4.20
CA GLY A 153 -14.73 3.86 4.90
C GLY A 153 -13.93 2.84 4.07
N HIS A 154 -13.59 3.11 2.81
CA HIS A 154 -12.87 2.16 1.96
C HIS A 154 -11.46 2.63 1.65
N LEU A 155 -10.62 1.69 1.18
CA LEU A 155 -9.30 1.95 0.62
C LEU A 155 -9.29 1.68 -0.88
N ALA A 156 -8.31 2.23 -1.58
CA ALA A 156 -8.05 2.03 -3.00
C ALA A 156 -7.42 0.63 -3.25
N ILE A 157 -8.18 -0.43 -2.97
CA ILE A 157 -7.80 -1.84 -3.11
C ILE A 157 -8.82 -2.54 -4.02
N GLY A 158 -8.34 -3.33 -4.98
CA GLY A 158 -9.19 -4.15 -5.86
C GLY A 158 -9.81 -3.38 -7.03
N GLY A 159 -9.27 -2.20 -7.37
CA GLY A 159 -9.69 -1.42 -8.55
C GLY A 159 -9.08 -1.92 -9.87
N GLY A 160 -9.42 -1.24 -10.96
CA GLY A 160 -8.85 -1.51 -12.30
C GLY A 160 -9.09 -2.95 -12.77
N VAL A 161 -8.02 -3.64 -13.18
CA VAL A 161 -8.10 -5.02 -13.69
C VAL A 161 -8.60 -5.99 -12.61
N ALA A 162 -8.20 -5.79 -11.36
CA ALA A 162 -8.59 -6.66 -10.25
C ALA A 162 -10.11 -6.67 -10.01
N ALA A 163 -10.80 -5.56 -10.29
CA ALA A 163 -12.24 -5.42 -10.06
C ALA A 163 -13.07 -6.50 -10.77
N ASN A 164 -12.58 -6.99 -11.91
CA ASN A 164 -13.25 -7.96 -12.77
C ASN A 164 -12.89 -9.42 -12.47
N VAL A 165 -11.83 -9.68 -11.71
CA VAL A 165 -11.32 -11.04 -11.46
C VAL A 165 -11.37 -11.45 -9.99
N GLN A 166 -11.46 -10.48 -9.08
CA GLN A 166 -11.56 -10.74 -7.65
C GLN A 166 -12.98 -11.20 -7.30
N THR A 167 -13.08 -12.30 -6.54
CA THR A 167 -14.37 -12.85 -6.09
C THR A 167 -15.05 -11.93 -5.09
N LEU A 168 -16.36 -12.09 -4.91
CA LEU A 168 -17.12 -11.37 -3.88
C LEU A 168 -16.60 -11.68 -2.47
N ASP A 169 -16.22 -12.94 -2.20
CA ASP A 169 -15.68 -13.35 -0.91
C ASP A 169 -14.33 -12.67 -0.61
N GLN A 170 -13.43 -12.60 -1.59
CA GLN A 170 -12.16 -11.88 -1.44
C GLN A 170 -12.38 -10.38 -1.18
N LYS A 171 -13.30 -9.75 -1.92
CA LYS A 171 -13.70 -8.35 -1.67
C LYS A 171 -14.25 -8.18 -0.25
N HIS A 172 -15.10 -9.12 0.19
CA HIS A 172 -15.71 -9.07 1.51
C HIS A 172 -14.66 -9.21 2.62
N ILE A 173 -13.74 -10.17 2.52
CA ILE A 173 -12.69 -10.39 3.54
C ILE A 173 -11.76 -9.17 3.64
N ILE A 174 -11.31 -8.62 2.50
CA ILE A 174 -10.49 -7.40 2.50
C ILE A 174 -11.25 -6.24 3.13
N ASN A 175 -12.49 -5.99 2.70
CA ASN A 175 -13.28 -4.89 3.24
C ASN A 175 -13.57 -5.06 4.73
N LYS A 176 -13.87 -6.28 5.18
CA LYS A 176 -14.08 -6.58 6.60
C LYS A 176 -12.83 -6.28 7.42
N TRP A 177 -11.65 -6.67 6.93
CA TRP A 177 -10.38 -6.33 7.56
C TRP A 177 -10.13 -4.82 7.60
N VAL A 178 -10.39 -4.11 6.50
CA VAL A 178 -10.28 -2.64 6.46
C VAL A 178 -11.19 -2.03 7.51
N GLN A 179 -12.49 -2.37 7.54
CA GLN A 179 -13.44 -1.78 8.49
C GLN A 179 -13.07 -2.04 9.94
N SER A 180 -12.49 -3.21 10.26
CA SER A 180 -12.12 -3.53 11.64
C SER A 180 -10.87 -2.80 12.12
N HIS A 181 -10.06 -2.24 11.22
CA HIS A 181 -8.80 -1.57 11.56
C HIS A 181 -8.77 -0.09 11.19
N LEU A 182 -9.70 0.40 10.37
CA LEU A 182 -9.74 1.80 9.95
C LEU A 182 -9.98 2.71 11.16
N LEU A 183 -9.07 3.65 11.38
CA LEU A 183 -9.24 4.66 12.41
C LEU A 183 -10.33 5.64 11.98
N GLN A 184 -11.29 5.84 12.89
CA GLN A 184 -12.37 6.83 12.76
C GLN A 184 -11.90 8.20 13.23
#